data_AF-A0A2G1BR92-F1
#
_entry.id   AF-A0A2G1BR92-F1
#
_cell.length_a   1.000
_cell.length_b   1.000
_cell.length_c   1.000
_cell.angle_alpha   90.00
_cell.angle_beta   90.00
_cell.angle_gamma   90.00
#
_symmetry.space_group_name_H-M   'P 1'
#
loop_
_entity.id
_entity.type
_entity.pdbx_description
1 polymer ?
#
loop_
_entity_poly.entity_id
_entity_poly.type
_entity_poly.pdbx_seq_one_letter_code
_entity_poly.pdbx_strand_id
1 'polypeptide(L)'
;MKKIITVIMLSIMIISCKEEEVKEKTQIKEIELSRESGSNMLRFATAEKLKAFISQHHESETDLLDEARRMSEEGKYNPLLLVYNLEVDEAEKLGINEKEVPLVSSNDDMLLLLLNEDGEIGIQDKIFRIDGEFVYTYTEGSSSQINEFLSAYKEGKVEIEKGKTIEYTKDLSVYMHNNKLERDDVSAKGATSYVYFNSNYRMKARQYNGYWVFYSSIGAKTKVQKRKKFLWWSNWKTVKTDNRLEYELSYKVYSTFGFPTVTLNASGHKYCYCNSANKVYDWSVGFPIAPNIYVPQEGQTKHWAHWYSTTPNTVSTTLIY
;
A
#
# COMPACT_ATOMS: atom_id res chain seq x y z
N MET A 1 20.16 -63.94 5.73
CA MET A 1 19.76 -62.67 6.36
C MET A 1 20.67 -61.45 6.07
N LYS A 2 21.72 -61.54 5.24
CA LYS A 2 22.55 -60.36 4.85
C LYS A 2 22.25 -59.76 3.47
N LYS A 3 21.31 -60.34 2.69
CA LYS A 3 20.98 -59.85 1.33
C LYS A 3 19.60 -59.18 1.20
N ILE A 4 18.76 -59.24 2.23
CA ILE A 4 17.44 -58.57 2.25
C ILE A 4 17.54 -57.17 2.87
N ILE A 5 18.47 -56.96 3.81
CA ILE A 5 18.68 -55.66 4.48
C ILE A 5 19.29 -54.61 3.53
N THR A 6 20.09 -55.03 2.54
CA THR A 6 20.73 -54.11 1.58
C THR A 6 19.74 -53.50 0.58
N VAL A 7 18.63 -54.18 0.27
CA VAL A 7 17.63 -53.68 -0.68
C VAL A 7 16.70 -52.64 -0.04
N ILE A 8 16.47 -52.72 1.28
CA ILE A 8 15.66 -51.75 2.03
C ILE A 8 16.44 -50.46 2.33
N MET A 9 17.76 -50.53 2.54
CA MET A 9 18.58 -49.31 2.69
C MET A 9 18.77 -48.54 1.38
N LEU A 10 18.73 -49.19 0.21
CA LEU A 10 18.81 -48.47 -1.07
C LEU A 10 17.49 -47.79 -1.47
N SER A 11 16.35 -48.23 -0.93
CA SER A 11 15.06 -47.58 -1.18
C SER A 11 14.80 -46.37 -0.26
N ILE A 12 15.54 -46.24 0.85
CA ILE A 12 15.50 -45.06 1.73
C ILE A 12 16.48 -43.96 1.26
N MET A 13 17.50 -44.29 0.47
CA MET A 13 18.40 -43.29 -0.13
C MET A 13 17.87 -42.62 -1.40
N ILE A 14 16.73 -43.06 -1.96
CA ILE A 14 16.11 -42.42 -3.14
C ILE A 14 14.99 -41.43 -2.72
N ILE A 15 14.64 -41.37 -1.43
CA ILE A 15 13.66 -40.41 -0.88
C ILE A 15 14.37 -39.21 -0.22
N SER A 16 15.70 -39.22 -0.13
CA SER A 16 16.51 -38.10 0.35
C SER A 16 17.32 -37.52 -0.80
N CYS A 17 17.03 -36.27 -1.15
CA CYS A 17 17.62 -35.49 -2.26
C CYS A 17 17.17 -35.88 -3.67
N LYS A 18 15.93 -35.49 -3.99
CA LYS A 18 15.76 -34.43 -4.99
C LYS A 18 14.64 -33.52 -4.51
N GLU A 19 15.04 -32.33 -4.07
CA GLU A 19 14.21 -31.14 -4.00
C GLU A 19 13.52 -30.97 -5.35
N GLU A 20 12.33 -31.55 -5.50
CA GLU A 20 11.32 -30.87 -6.27
C GLU A 20 10.91 -29.70 -5.39
N GLU A 21 11.49 -28.52 -5.71
CA GLU A 21 10.75 -27.27 -5.59
C GLU A 21 9.39 -27.51 -6.26
N VAL A 22 8.43 -28.03 -5.49
CA VAL A 22 7.03 -27.73 -5.72
C VAL A 22 6.89 -26.26 -5.33
N LYS A 23 7.43 -25.39 -6.18
CA LYS A 23 6.80 -24.11 -6.46
C LYS A 23 5.44 -24.51 -7.00
N GLU A 24 4.48 -24.72 -6.11
CA GLU A 24 3.11 -24.35 -6.42
C GLU A 24 3.21 -22.89 -6.84
N LYS A 25 3.41 -22.69 -8.15
CA LYS A 25 2.91 -21.50 -8.81
C LYS A 25 1.41 -21.59 -8.55
N THR A 26 0.96 -21.00 -7.45
CA THR A 26 -0.40 -20.49 -7.35
C THR A 26 -0.50 -19.53 -8.53
N GLN A 27 -0.88 -20.04 -9.70
CA GLN A 27 -1.29 -19.22 -10.81
C GLN A 27 -2.51 -18.50 -10.27
N ILE A 28 -2.33 -17.23 -9.87
CA ILE A 28 -3.45 -16.34 -9.57
C ILE A 28 -4.16 -16.14 -10.92
N LYS A 29 -5.02 -17.09 -11.27
CA LYS A 29 -5.65 -17.20 -12.58
C LYS A 29 -6.98 -16.44 -12.67
N GLU A 30 -7.34 -15.68 -11.63
CA GLU A 30 -8.57 -14.87 -11.57
C GLU A 30 -8.31 -13.56 -10.82
N ILE A 31 -7.38 -12.74 -11.31
CA ILE A 31 -7.50 -11.28 -11.14
C ILE A 31 -8.29 -10.85 -12.37
N GLU A 32 -9.57 -10.57 -12.17
CA GLU A 32 -10.40 -10.06 -13.26
C GLU A 32 -10.25 -8.54 -13.32
N LEU A 33 -9.83 -8.05 -14.47
CA LEU A 33 -9.95 -6.64 -14.83
C LEU A 33 -11.34 -6.44 -15.43
N SER A 34 -12.28 -5.95 -14.63
CA SER A 34 -13.63 -5.61 -15.10
C SER A 34 -13.65 -4.18 -15.65
N ARG A 35 -14.42 -3.95 -16.70
CA ARG A 35 -14.55 -2.66 -17.39
C ARG A 35 -16.02 -2.26 -17.51
N GLU A 36 -16.68 -1.90 -16.41
CA GLU A 36 -18.11 -1.55 -16.46
C GLU A 36 -18.44 -0.13 -15.94
N SER A 37 -17.51 0.57 -15.28
CA SER A 37 -17.71 1.95 -14.79
C SER A 37 -16.92 3.05 -15.54
N GLY A 38 -16.21 2.71 -16.63
CA GLY A 38 -15.40 3.66 -17.40
C GLY A 38 -13.91 3.60 -17.09
N SER A 39 -13.53 3.30 -15.84
CA SER A 39 -12.18 2.87 -15.44
C SER A 39 -12.16 1.36 -15.20
N ASN A 40 -10.97 0.76 -15.25
CA ASN A 40 -10.81 -0.65 -14.91
C ASN A 40 -10.41 -0.77 -13.44
N MET A 41 -10.84 -1.83 -12.78
CA MET A 41 -10.60 -2.05 -11.35
C MET A 41 -10.10 -3.48 -11.11
N LEU A 42 -9.15 -3.64 -10.18
CA LEU A 42 -8.80 -4.98 -9.69
C LEU A 42 -9.98 -5.57 -8.93
N ARG A 43 -10.41 -6.76 -9.34
CA ARG A 43 -11.44 -7.52 -8.63
C ARG A 43 -10.90 -8.84 -8.10
N PHE A 44 -11.18 -9.09 -6.83
CA PHE A 44 -10.84 -10.32 -6.14
C PHE A 44 -12.11 -11.02 -5.69
N ALA A 45 -12.34 -12.26 -6.17
CA ALA A 45 -13.53 -13.01 -5.81
C ALA A 45 -13.63 -13.31 -4.31
N THR A 46 -12.51 -13.32 -3.57
CA THR A 46 -12.47 -13.51 -2.12
C THR A 46 -11.34 -12.72 -1.46
N ALA A 47 -11.39 -12.54 -0.14
CA ALA A 47 -10.34 -11.89 0.63
C ALA A 47 -9.02 -12.69 0.60
N GLU A 48 -9.10 -14.02 0.47
CA GLU A 48 -7.94 -14.91 0.35
C GLU A 48 -7.20 -14.70 -0.96
N LYS A 49 -7.91 -14.41 -2.06
CA LYS A 49 -7.27 -14.07 -3.34
C LYS A 49 -6.54 -12.72 -3.27
N LEU A 50 -7.16 -11.73 -2.63
CA LEU A 50 -6.49 -10.45 -2.35
C LEU A 50 -5.24 -10.67 -1.48
N LYS A 51 -5.36 -11.48 -0.44
CA LYS A 51 -4.23 -11.85 0.42
C LYS A 51 -3.10 -12.50 -0.38
N ALA A 52 -3.41 -13.48 -1.24
CA ALA A 52 -2.43 -14.14 -2.09
C ALA A 52 -1.72 -13.16 -3.03
N PHE A 53 -2.47 -12.23 -3.64
CA PHE A 53 -1.91 -11.18 -4.49
C PHE A 53 -0.91 -10.30 -3.73
N ILE A 54 -1.28 -9.81 -2.54
CA ILE A 54 -0.40 -8.96 -1.72
C ILE A 54 0.83 -9.74 -1.27
N SER A 55 0.67 -10.98 -0.80
CA SER A 55 1.80 -11.84 -0.40
C SER A 55 2.80 -12.02 -1.53
N GLN A 56 2.33 -12.34 -2.74
CA GLN A 56 3.21 -12.52 -3.90
C GLN A 56 4.07 -11.29 -4.17
N HIS A 57 3.50 -10.08 -4.09
CA HIS A 57 4.22 -8.84 -4.35
C HIS A 57 5.15 -8.43 -3.19
N HIS A 58 4.80 -8.78 -1.95
CA HIS A 58 5.71 -8.59 -0.82
C HIS A 58 6.91 -9.54 -0.88
N GLU A 59 6.74 -10.75 -1.42
CA GLU A 59 7.80 -11.75 -1.58
C GLU A 59 8.69 -11.50 -2.79
N SER A 60 8.18 -10.89 -3.86
CA SER A 60 8.92 -10.72 -5.12
C SER A 60 10.01 -9.65 -5.07
N GLU A 61 10.07 -8.83 -4.00
CA GLU A 61 10.95 -7.67 -3.86
C GLU A 61 10.89 -6.68 -5.05
N THR A 62 9.82 -6.75 -5.85
CA THR A 62 9.61 -5.90 -7.02
C THR A 62 9.43 -4.44 -6.60
N ASP A 63 9.97 -3.52 -7.39
CA ASP A 63 9.67 -2.11 -7.24
C ASP A 63 8.22 -1.84 -7.64
N LEU A 64 7.35 -1.57 -6.67
CA LEU A 64 5.91 -1.44 -6.90
C LEU A 64 5.55 -0.27 -7.83
N LEU A 65 6.39 0.76 -7.94
CA LEU A 65 6.14 1.86 -8.88
C LEU A 65 6.49 1.44 -10.32
N ASP A 66 7.53 0.63 -10.51
CA ASP A 66 7.82 0.03 -11.82
C ASP A 66 6.72 -0.98 -12.21
N GLU A 67 6.20 -1.75 -11.25
CA GLU A 67 5.06 -2.66 -11.45
C GLU A 67 3.77 -1.89 -11.81
N ALA A 68 3.48 -0.80 -11.09
CA ALA A 68 2.34 0.07 -11.38
C ALA A 68 2.39 0.62 -12.83
N ARG A 69 3.58 0.98 -13.33
CA ARG A 69 3.78 1.38 -14.72
C ARG A 69 3.49 0.23 -15.69
N ARG A 70 4.03 -0.97 -15.41
CA ARG A 70 3.77 -2.17 -16.23
C ARG A 70 2.28 -2.48 -16.34
N MET A 71 1.54 -2.44 -15.23
CA MET A 71 0.10 -2.68 -15.22
C MET A 71 -0.69 -1.66 -16.05
N SER A 72 -0.26 -0.38 -16.03
CA SER A 72 -0.87 0.68 -16.85
C SER A 72 -0.54 0.52 -18.34
N GLU A 73 0.70 0.18 -18.68
CA GLU A 73 1.16 -0.05 -20.06
C GLU A 73 0.48 -1.27 -20.71
N GLU A 74 0.12 -2.29 -19.91
CA GLU A 74 -0.70 -3.43 -20.35
C GLU A 74 -2.16 -3.03 -20.67
N GLY A 75 -2.52 -1.77 -20.41
CA GLY A 75 -3.52 -1.03 -21.17
C GLY A 75 -4.91 -0.95 -20.54
N LYS A 76 -5.08 -1.35 -19.28
CA LYS A 76 -6.40 -1.44 -18.63
C LYS A 76 -6.40 -1.33 -17.11
N TYR A 77 -5.52 -0.56 -16.48
CA TYR A 77 -5.59 -0.31 -15.03
C TYR A 77 -4.59 0.80 -14.67
N ASN A 78 -5.03 1.89 -14.05
CA ASN A 78 -4.12 2.96 -13.62
C ASN A 78 -4.04 3.00 -12.09
N PRO A 79 -3.11 2.27 -11.46
CA PRO A 79 -3.01 2.28 -10.01
C PRO A 79 -2.70 3.68 -9.48
N LEU A 80 -3.30 4.08 -8.35
CA LEU A 80 -3.02 5.39 -7.72
C LEU A 80 -1.54 5.60 -7.44
N LEU A 81 -0.80 4.52 -7.16
CA LEU A 81 0.65 4.57 -6.99
C LEU A 81 1.33 5.19 -8.22
N LEU A 82 0.89 4.84 -9.43
CA LEU A 82 1.35 5.46 -10.66
C LEU A 82 0.80 6.89 -10.78
N VAL A 83 -0.52 7.06 -10.61
CA VAL A 83 -1.21 8.35 -10.82
C VAL A 83 -0.55 9.48 -10.01
N TYR A 84 -0.23 9.24 -8.74
CA TYR A 84 0.46 10.21 -7.86
C TYR A 84 1.92 10.50 -8.24
N ASN A 85 2.47 9.80 -9.24
CA ASN A 85 3.84 9.97 -9.75
C ASN A 85 3.90 10.29 -11.26
N LEU A 86 2.75 10.51 -11.90
CA LEU A 86 2.66 10.98 -13.28
C LEU A 86 3.03 12.46 -13.39
N GLU A 87 3.62 12.84 -14.52
CA GLU A 87 3.63 14.23 -14.97
C GLU A 87 2.27 14.63 -15.56
N VAL A 88 2.04 15.93 -15.68
CA VAL A 88 0.84 16.49 -16.33
C VAL A 88 0.66 15.93 -17.74
N ASP A 89 1.72 15.87 -18.55
CA ASP A 89 1.62 15.33 -19.92
C ASP A 89 1.43 13.80 -19.95
N GLU A 90 1.97 13.08 -18.96
CA GLU A 90 1.73 11.64 -18.81
C GLU A 90 0.27 11.38 -18.40
N ALA A 91 -0.27 12.17 -17.46
CA ALA A 91 -1.66 12.10 -17.02
C ALA A 91 -2.64 12.47 -18.14
N GLU A 92 -2.37 13.53 -18.90
CA GLU A 92 -3.19 13.94 -20.06
C GLU A 92 -3.25 12.83 -21.13
N LYS A 93 -2.12 12.16 -21.42
CA LYS A 93 -2.09 11.02 -22.36
C LYS A 93 -2.92 9.83 -21.89
N LEU A 94 -3.04 9.64 -20.58
CA LEU A 94 -3.87 8.61 -19.96
C LEU A 94 -5.33 9.06 -19.76
N GLY A 95 -5.67 10.31 -20.11
CA GLY A 95 -7.01 10.87 -19.89
C GLY A 95 -7.33 11.15 -18.43
N ILE A 96 -6.31 11.25 -17.57
CA ILE A 96 -6.48 11.45 -16.13
C ILE A 96 -6.54 12.94 -15.81
N ASN A 97 -7.66 13.37 -15.22
CA ASN A 97 -7.83 14.71 -14.68
C ASN A 97 -7.42 14.77 -13.21
N GLU A 98 -6.30 15.42 -12.89
CA GLU A 98 -5.77 15.52 -11.51
C GLU A 98 -6.80 16.04 -10.49
N LYS A 99 -7.75 16.88 -10.92
CA LYS A 99 -8.79 17.43 -10.03
C LYS A 99 -9.86 16.42 -9.62
N GLU A 100 -9.98 15.33 -10.37
CA GLU A 100 -10.96 14.26 -10.15
C GLU A 100 -10.33 13.05 -9.44
N VAL A 101 -9.00 13.01 -9.36
CA VAL A 101 -8.28 11.94 -8.65
C VAL A 101 -8.60 12.01 -7.15
N PRO A 102 -9.00 10.88 -6.53
CA PRO A 102 -9.35 10.85 -5.12
C PRO A 102 -8.13 11.13 -4.24
N LEU A 103 -8.40 11.64 -3.04
CA LEU A 103 -7.36 11.93 -2.05
C LEU A 103 -7.17 10.75 -1.10
N VAL A 104 -6.21 9.87 -1.41
CA VAL A 104 -5.84 8.73 -0.56
C VAL A 104 -4.56 9.06 0.20
N SER A 105 -4.70 9.44 1.47
CA SER A 105 -3.58 9.82 2.34
C SER A 105 -2.81 8.62 2.90
N SER A 106 -2.48 7.65 2.03
CA SER A 106 -1.70 6.47 2.40
C SER A 106 -0.22 6.64 2.08
N ASN A 107 0.60 6.11 2.99
CA ASN A 107 2.04 5.96 2.80
C ASN A 107 2.43 4.54 2.40
N ASP A 108 1.47 3.64 2.27
CA ASP A 108 1.72 2.28 1.82
C ASP A 108 1.63 2.19 0.29
N ASP A 109 2.77 1.90 -0.35
CA ASP A 109 2.83 1.75 -1.81
C ASP A 109 1.98 0.54 -2.26
N MET A 110 1.80 -0.50 -1.43
CA MET A 110 0.93 -1.65 -1.75
C MET A 110 -0.54 -1.25 -1.81
N LEU A 111 -1.04 -0.50 -0.83
CA LEU A 111 -2.42 -0.01 -0.88
C LEU A 111 -2.66 0.86 -2.12
N LEU A 112 -1.72 1.75 -2.44
CA LEU A 112 -1.83 2.60 -3.62
C LEU A 112 -1.72 1.83 -4.95
N LEU A 113 -1.05 0.66 -4.95
CA LEU A 113 -1.02 -0.25 -6.09
C LEU A 113 -2.34 -1.00 -6.28
N LEU A 114 -3.11 -1.22 -5.20
CA LEU A 114 -4.38 -1.95 -5.23
C LEU A 114 -5.57 -1.12 -5.74
N LEU A 115 -5.49 0.20 -5.59
CA LEU A 115 -6.57 1.14 -5.94
C LEU A 115 -6.39 1.68 -7.36
N ASN A 116 -7.45 1.65 -8.18
CA ASN A 116 -7.46 2.28 -9.50
C ASN A 116 -7.47 3.82 -9.41
N GLU A 117 -7.51 4.50 -10.55
CA GLU A 117 -7.53 5.96 -10.65
C GLU A 117 -8.69 6.65 -9.92
N ASP A 118 -9.78 5.94 -9.64
CA ASP A 118 -10.95 6.40 -8.88
C ASP A 118 -10.88 6.03 -7.39
N GLY A 119 -9.79 5.39 -6.96
CA GLY A 119 -9.55 5.00 -5.58
C GLY A 119 -10.30 3.74 -5.18
N GLU A 120 -10.65 2.90 -6.16
CA GLU A 120 -11.53 1.75 -6.02
C GLU A 120 -10.78 0.41 -6.10
N ILE A 121 -11.29 -0.58 -5.37
CA ILE A 121 -10.95 -2.00 -5.46
C ILE A 121 -12.20 -2.86 -5.24
N GLY A 122 -12.34 -3.95 -6.01
CA GLY A 122 -13.43 -4.90 -5.85
C GLY A 122 -13.01 -6.12 -5.02
N ILE A 123 -13.77 -6.44 -3.99
CA ILE A 123 -13.58 -7.64 -3.16
C ILE A 123 -14.94 -8.29 -2.95
N GLN A 124 -15.08 -9.55 -3.38
CA GLN A 124 -16.37 -10.25 -3.46
C GLN A 124 -17.39 -9.43 -4.29
N ASP A 125 -18.59 -9.21 -3.76
CA ASP A 125 -19.69 -8.45 -4.37
C ASP A 125 -19.66 -6.95 -4.06
N LYS A 126 -18.60 -6.45 -3.40
CA LYS A 126 -18.49 -5.04 -2.99
C LYS A 126 -17.30 -4.34 -3.64
N ILE A 127 -17.46 -3.03 -3.78
CA ILE A 127 -16.46 -2.07 -4.18
C ILE A 127 -16.11 -1.26 -2.94
N PHE A 128 -14.80 -1.16 -2.66
CA PHE A 128 -14.25 -0.29 -1.64
C PHE A 128 -13.60 0.90 -2.34
N ARG A 129 -14.06 2.12 -2.03
CA ARG A 129 -13.47 3.36 -2.53
C ARG A 129 -12.90 4.18 -1.39
N ILE A 130 -11.67 4.65 -1.53
CA ILE A 130 -11.07 5.59 -0.58
C ILE A 130 -11.04 6.97 -1.21
N ASP A 131 -11.63 7.97 -0.54
CA ASP A 131 -11.55 9.36 -0.97
C ASP A 131 -11.66 10.32 0.23
N GLY A 132 -10.62 11.11 0.43
CA GLY A 132 -10.53 12.06 1.54
C GLY A 132 -10.43 11.34 2.89
N GLU A 133 -11.43 11.57 3.74
CA GLU A 133 -11.51 11.00 5.09
C GLU A 133 -12.37 9.72 5.18
N PHE A 134 -12.91 9.29 4.03
CA PHE A 134 -13.91 8.23 3.97
C PHE A 134 -13.41 7.01 3.20
N VAL A 135 -13.90 5.85 3.65
CA VAL A 135 -13.93 4.61 2.88
C VAL A 135 -15.38 4.27 2.62
N TYR A 136 -15.77 4.23 1.35
CA TYR A 136 -17.09 3.85 0.89
C TYR A 136 -17.10 2.36 0.56
N THR A 137 -18.14 1.65 0.99
CA THR A 137 -18.39 0.26 0.61
C THR A 137 -19.75 0.18 -0.06
N TYR A 138 -19.78 -0.21 -1.33
CA TYR A 138 -21.00 -0.25 -2.13
C TYR A 138 -21.02 -1.38 -3.14
N THR A 139 -22.19 -1.66 -3.68
CA THR A 139 -22.38 -2.59 -4.80
C THR A 139 -22.32 -1.86 -6.13
N GLU A 140 -22.07 -2.62 -7.20
CA GLU A 140 -22.09 -2.10 -8.56
C GLU A 140 -23.41 -1.38 -8.89
N GLY A 141 -23.32 -0.23 -9.56
CA GLY A 141 -24.46 0.64 -9.86
C GLY A 141 -24.87 1.62 -8.75
N SER A 142 -24.26 1.55 -7.56
CA SER A 142 -24.64 2.37 -6.41
C SER A 142 -23.70 3.55 -6.13
N SER A 143 -22.71 3.80 -7.00
CA SER A 143 -21.71 4.87 -6.81
C SER A 143 -22.30 6.28 -6.79
N SER A 144 -23.44 6.51 -7.45
CA SER A 144 -24.15 7.80 -7.45
C SER A 144 -24.57 8.26 -6.04
N GLN A 145 -24.80 7.32 -5.13
CA GLN A 145 -25.22 7.59 -3.75
C GLN A 145 -24.10 8.24 -2.92
N ILE A 146 -22.83 8.14 -3.35
CA ILE A 146 -21.70 8.82 -2.70
C ILE A 146 -21.87 10.34 -2.75
N ASN A 147 -22.33 10.88 -3.88
CA ASN A 147 -22.55 12.32 -4.02
C ASN A 147 -23.72 12.81 -3.14
N GLU A 148 -24.76 11.99 -2.98
CA GLU A 148 -25.86 12.27 -2.06
C GLU A 148 -25.40 12.29 -0.61
N PHE A 149 -24.61 11.30 -0.19
CA PHE A 149 -23.97 11.26 1.13
C PHE A 149 -23.10 12.51 1.36
N LEU A 150 -22.23 12.84 0.41
CA LEU A 150 -21.33 14.00 0.53
C LEU A 150 -22.11 15.32 0.64
N SER A 151 -23.24 15.47 -0.07
CA SER A 151 -24.11 16.64 0.10
C SER A 151 -24.73 16.68 1.49
N ALA A 152 -25.30 15.56 1.94
CA ALA A 152 -25.92 15.45 3.25
C ALA A 152 -24.93 15.70 4.40
N TYR A 153 -23.71 15.18 4.31
CA TYR A 153 -22.63 15.42 5.27
C TYR A 153 -22.22 16.90 5.31
N LYS A 154 -22.02 17.53 4.15
CA LYS A 154 -21.68 18.97 4.06
C LYS A 154 -22.77 19.88 4.60
N GLU A 155 -24.04 19.47 4.48
CA GLU A 155 -25.19 20.18 5.01
C GLU A 155 -25.45 19.91 6.51
N GLY A 156 -24.66 19.03 7.14
CA GLY A 156 -24.84 18.63 8.54
C GLY A 156 -26.07 17.76 8.79
N LYS A 157 -26.65 17.15 7.75
CA LYS A 157 -27.78 16.21 7.86
C LYS A 157 -27.33 14.81 8.29
N VAL A 158 -26.07 14.49 8.05
CA VAL A 158 -25.42 13.24 8.45
C VAL A 158 -24.15 13.58 9.19
N GLU A 159 -23.93 12.93 10.32
CA GLU A 159 -22.70 13.02 11.10
C GLU A 159 -22.11 11.62 11.25
N ILE A 160 -20.78 11.56 11.22
CA ILE A 160 -20.02 10.33 11.42
C ILE A 160 -18.77 10.67 12.22
N GLU A 161 -18.48 9.88 13.24
CA GLU A 161 -17.28 10.05 14.05
C GLU A 161 -16.11 9.29 13.43
N LYS A 162 -14.88 9.78 13.68
CA LYS A 162 -13.66 9.07 13.27
C LYS A 162 -13.62 7.67 13.88
N GLY A 163 -13.28 6.70 13.05
CA GLY A 163 -13.24 5.28 13.39
C GLY A 163 -14.61 4.60 13.43
N LYS A 164 -15.68 5.27 12.99
CA LYS A 164 -17.04 4.68 12.92
C LYS A 164 -17.47 4.44 11.48
N THR A 165 -18.40 3.50 11.34
CA THR A 165 -19.10 3.19 10.09
C THR A 165 -20.57 3.54 10.27
N ILE A 166 -21.19 4.12 9.24
CA ILE A 166 -22.64 4.23 9.12
C ILE A 166 -23.12 3.46 7.89
N GLU A 167 -24.31 2.88 7.99
CA GLU A 167 -25.06 2.38 6.84
C GLU A 167 -25.92 3.55 6.33
N TYR A 168 -25.47 4.23 5.28
CA TYR A 168 -26.19 5.39 4.73
C TYR A 168 -27.42 4.95 3.93
N THR A 169 -27.28 3.87 3.15
CA THR A 169 -28.38 3.17 2.49
C THR A 169 -28.15 1.66 2.59
N LYS A 170 -29.08 0.86 2.04
CA LYS A 170 -28.90 -0.59 1.89
C LYS A 170 -27.70 -0.99 1.03
N ASP A 171 -27.25 -0.09 0.14
CA ASP A 171 -26.23 -0.35 -0.87
C ASP A 171 -24.95 0.48 -0.65
N LEU A 172 -24.93 1.39 0.34
CA LEU A 172 -23.79 2.24 0.66
C LEU A 172 -23.54 2.30 2.17
N SER A 173 -22.39 1.79 2.59
CA SER A 173 -21.81 2.03 3.91
C SER A 173 -20.64 2.99 3.81
N VAL A 174 -20.50 3.88 4.81
CA VAL A 174 -19.41 4.87 4.85
C VAL A 174 -18.68 4.73 6.17
N TYR A 175 -17.36 4.55 6.10
CA TYR A 175 -16.46 4.56 7.25
C TYR A 175 -15.61 5.82 7.24
N MET A 176 -15.59 6.58 8.33
CA MET A 176 -14.68 7.70 8.50
C MET A 176 -13.40 7.19 9.18
N HIS A 177 -12.27 7.23 8.49
CA HIS A 177 -11.06 6.64 9.04
C HIS A 177 -10.36 7.55 10.06
N ASN A 178 -9.66 6.94 11.03
CA ASN A 178 -8.83 7.68 11.98
C ASN A 178 -7.34 7.72 11.58
N ASN A 179 -7.03 7.50 10.30
CA ASN A 179 -5.68 7.67 9.79
C ASN A 179 -5.28 9.15 9.95
N LYS A 180 -4.18 9.41 10.66
CA LYS A 180 -3.73 10.79 10.90
C LYS A 180 -3.31 11.43 9.58
N LEU A 181 -3.99 12.51 9.19
CA LEU A 181 -3.59 13.35 8.06
C LEU A 181 -2.36 14.17 8.44
N GLU A 182 -1.30 14.11 7.62
CA GLU A 182 0.01 14.72 7.89
C GLU A 182 0.00 16.26 8.02
N ARG A 183 -1.12 16.95 7.77
CA ARG A 183 -1.20 18.42 7.88
C ARG A 183 -1.35 18.92 9.33
N ASP A 184 -1.76 18.07 10.27
CA ASP A 184 -2.25 18.56 11.56
C ASP A 184 -1.23 18.48 12.72
N ASP A 185 0.02 18.03 12.49
CA ASP A 185 0.94 17.93 13.62
C ASP A 185 2.42 18.18 13.28
N VAL A 186 2.82 19.45 13.39
CA VAL A 186 4.24 19.87 13.44
C VAL A 186 4.95 19.28 14.68
N SER A 187 4.22 18.71 15.65
CA SER A 187 4.77 18.09 16.86
C SER A 187 4.94 16.57 16.77
N ALA A 188 4.43 15.90 15.72
CA ALA A 188 4.70 14.49 15.45
C ALA A 188 6.07 14.30 14.77
N LYS A 189 7.16 14.50 15.52
CA LYS A 189 8.56 14.37 15.08
C LYS A 189 8.97 12.98 14.52
N GLY A 190 8.07 12.00 14.39
CA GLY A 190 8.40 10.61 14.01
C GLY A 190 7.86 10.12 12.67
N ALA A 191 6.77 10.66 12.12
CA ALA A 191 6.09 9.98 11.00
C ALA A 191 6.67 10.27 9.61
N THR A 192 7.12 11.49 9.32
CA THR A 192 7.95 11.72 8.12
C THR A 192 9.02 12.78 8.32
N SER A 193 10.13 12.61 7.61
CA SER A 193 11.23 13.57 7.54
C SER A 193 11.62 13.82 6.09
N TYR A 194 11.91 15.09 5.79
CA TYR A 194 12.42 15.51 4.50
C TYR A 194 13.86 15.99 4.68
N VAL A 195 14.82 15.31 4.05
CA VAL A 195 16.23 15.67 4.08
C VAL A 195 16.66 16.07 2.69
N TYR A 196 17.08 17.32 2.52
CA TYR A 196 17.40 17.87 1.21
C TYR A 196 18.86 17.60 0.88
N PHE A 197 19.10 17.03 -0.31
CA PHE A 197 20.44 17.03 -0.91
C PHE A 197 20.78 18.44 -1.39
N ASN A 198 19.79 19.13 -1.98
CA ASN A 198 19.81 20.55 -2.34
C ASN A 198 18.37 21.05 -2.63
N SER A 199 18.23 22.23 -3.27
CA SER A 199 16.94 22.83 -3.62
C SER A 199 16.08 22.04 -4.64
N ASN A 200 16.69 21.07 -5.34
CA ASN A 200 16.08 20.28 -6.41
C ASN A 200 15.91 18.79 -6.06
N TYR A 201 16.54 18.30 -5.00
CA TYR A 201 16.49 16.89 -4.63
C TYR A 201 16.33 16.73 -3.11
N ARG A 202 15.41 15.85 -2.71
CA ARG A 202 15.19 15.52 -1.31
C ARG A 202 14.96 14.04 -1.12
N MET A 203 15.51 13.49 -0.04
CA MET A 203 15.05 12.23 0.53
C MET A 203 13.79 12.50 1.37
N LYS A 204 12.87 11.55 1.29
CA LYS A 204 11.64 11.51 2.07
C LYS A 204 11.61 10.18 2.82
N ALA A 205 11.79 10.26 4.12
CA ALA A 205 11.76 9.14 5.05
C ALA A 205 10.39 9.12 5.75
N ARG A 206 9.77 7.95 5.88
CA ARG A 206 8.47 7.82 6.55
C ARG A 206 8.34 6.54 7.35
N GLN A 207 7.62 6.65 8.45
CA GLN A 207 6.97 5.57 9.18
C GLN A 207 5.46 5.68 8.94
N TYR A 208 4.76 4.57 8.83
CA TYR A 208 3.32 4.59 8.61
C TYR A 208 2.62 3.42 9.28
N ASN A 209 1.38 3.67 9.69
CA ASN A 209 0.39 2.66 9.98
C ASN A 209 -0.96 3.19 9.48
N GLY A 210 -1.81 2.32 8.95
CA GLY A 210 -3.09 2.73 8.39
C GLY A 210 -4.13 1.63 8.51
N TYR A 211 -5.38 2.03 8.66
CA TYR A 211 -6.54 1.16 8.65
C TYR A 211 -7.63 1.78 7.78
N TRP A 212 -8.07 1.04 6.77
CA TRP A 212 -8.95 1.49 5.70
C TRP A 212 -10.19 0.59 5.57
N VAL A 213 -10.66 0.05 6.70
CA VAL A 213 -11.72 -0.98 6.79
C VAL A 213 -11.31 -2.31 6.20
N PHE A 214 -11.08 -2.43 4.89
CA PHE A 214 -10.79 -3.69 4.21
C PHE A 214 -9.31 -4.05 4.22
N TYR A 215 -8.45 -3.06 4.45
CA TYR A 215 -7.00 -3.17 4.44
C TYR A 215 -6.38 -2.44 5.62
N SER A 216 -5.33 -3.02 6.18
CA SER A 216 -4.54 -2.42 7.25
C SER A 216 -3.08 -2.80 7.10
N SER A 217 -2.19 -1.89 7.47
CA SER A 217 -0.75 -2.17 7.44
C SER A 217 0.02 -1.26 8.37
N ILE A 218 1.25 -1.69 8.68
CA ILE A 218 2.29 -0.88 9.34
C ILE A 218 3.62 -1.11 8.62
N GLY A 219 4.39 -0.05 8.43
CA GLY A 219 5.63 -0.11 7.68
C GLY A 219 6.43 1.18 7.72
N ALA A 220 7.48 1.21 6.90
CA ALA A 220 8.27 2.40 6.65
C ALA A 220 8.78 2.42 5.21
N LYS A 221 9.11 3.63 4.74
CA LYS A 221 9.69 3.81 3.41
C LYS A 221 10.73 4.92 3.32
N THR A 222 11.70 4.70 2.46
CA THR A 222 12.66 5.72 2.01
C THR A 222 12.49 5.92 0.51
N LYS A 223 12.28 7.16 0.08
CA LYS A 223 12.33 7.50 -1.35
C LYS A 223 13.01 8.83 -1.62
N VAL A 224 13.55 9.01 -2.82
CA VAL A 224 14.07 10.30 -3.28
C VAL A 224 13.09 10.95 -4.23
N GLN A 225 12.95 12.26 -4.10
CA GLN A 225 12.14 13.08 -4.97
C GLN A 225 12.98 14.17 -5.63
N LYS A 226 12.75 14.35 -6.92
CA LYS A 226 13.28 15.47 -7.71
C LYS A 226 12.20 16.54 -7.84
N ARG A 227 12.57 17.78 -7.51
CA ARG A 227 11.74 18.96 -7.73
C ARG A 227 11.61 19.20 -9.23
N LYS A 228 10.39 19.41 -9.68
CA LYS A 228 10.08 19.92 -11.01
C LYS A 228 9.47 21.30 -10.85
N LYS A 229 9.99 22.25 -11.64
CA LYS A 229 9.45 23.59 -11.75
C LYS A 229 8.97 23.78 -13.18
N PHE A 230 7.70 24.13 -13.35
CA PHE A 230 7.15 24.55 -14.62
C PHE A 230 6.34 25.82 -14.39
N LEU A 231 6.83 26.95 -14.92
CA LEU A 231 6.31 28.30 -14.64
C LEU A 231 6.19 28.54 -13.11
N TRP A 232 4.99 28.77 -12.58
CA TRP A 232 4.72 28.98 -11.16
C TRP A 232 4.39 27.70 -10.38
N TRP A 233 4.27 26.55 -11.06
CA TRP A 233 3.98 25.26 -10.43
C TRP A 233 5.27 24.54 -10.03
N SER A 234 5.25 23.94 -8.84
CA SER A 234 6.36 23.13 -8.33
C SER A 234 5.83 21.84 -7.74
N ASN A 235 6.16 20.71 -8.36
CA ASN A 235 5.82 19.38 -7.84
C ASN A 235 7.09 18.53 -7.58
N TRP A 236 6.94 17.41 -6.88
CA TRP A 236 8.00 16.49 -6.50
C TRP A 236 7.75 15.10 -7.07
N LYS A 237 8.56 14.68 -8.05
CA LYS A 237 8.46 13.35 -8.66
C LYS A 237 9.38 12.37 -7.94
N THR A 238 8.90 11.16 -7.65
CA THR A 238 9.76 10.07 -7.18
C THR A 238 10.77 9.68 -8.27
N VAL A 239 12.02 9.40 -7.88
CA VAL A 239 13.08 8.98 -8.80
C VAL A 239 13.82 7.76 -8.27
N LYS A 240 14.22 6.88 -9.18
CA LYS A 240 15.01 5.68 -8.88
C LYS A 240 16.43 6.07 -8.48
N THR A 241 16.87 5.57 -7.33
CA THR A 241 18.23 5.77 -6.83
C THR A 241 18.57 4.76 -5.74
N ASP A 242 19.77 4.83 -5.17
CA ASP A 242 20.14 3.96 -4.05
C ASP A 242 19.43 4.42 -2.78
N ASN A 243 18.41 3.68 -2.40
CA ASN A 243 17.66 3.87 -1.17
C ASN A 243 18.02 2.77 -0.17
N ARG A 244 18.09 3.15 1.10
CA ARG A 244 18.30 2.23 2.21
C ARG A 244 17.31 2.52 3.33
N LEU A 245 16.83 1.44 3.92
CA LEU A 245 15.96 1.42 5.08
C LEU A 245 16.47 0.35 6.03
N GLU A 246 16.77 0.72 7.26
CA GLU A 246 16.92 -0.22 8.39
C GLU A 246 15.76 0.02 9.34
N TYR A 247 15.27 -1.04 9.98
CA TYR A 247 14.17 -0.94 10.92
C TYR A 247 14.38 -1.90 12.08
N GLU A 248 13.98 -1.45 13.26
CA GLU A 248 13.96 -2.22 14.49
C GLU A 248 12.90 -1.59 15.39
N LEU A 249 11.74 -2.24 15.52
CA LEU A 249 10.61 -1.70 16.28
C LEU A 249 9.75 -2.80 16.89
N SER A 250 8.93 -2.39 17.86
CA SER A 250 7.83 -3.17 18.39
C SER A 250 6.50 -2.47 18.12
N TYR A 251 5.44 -3.25 17.91
CA TYR A 251 4.10 -2.77 17.65
C TYR A 251 3.05 -3.70 18.24
N LYS A 252 1.89 -3.15 18.57
CA LYS A 252 0.71 -3.89 19.01
C LYS A 252 -0.20 -4.20 17.85
N VAL A 253 -0.77 -5.40 17.88
CA VAL A 253 -1.83 -5.84 16.99
C VAL A 253 -3.12 -5.94 17.80
N TYR A 254 -4.10 -5.13 17.45
CA TYR A 254 -5.45 -5.17 17.99
C TYR A 254 -6.35 -5.91 17.01
N SER A 255 -7.08 -6.90 17.48
CA SER A 255 -8.07 -7.56 16.64
C SER A 255 -9.40 -6.80 16.68
N THR A 256 -10.01 -6.63 15.50
CA THR A 256 -11.37 -6.10 15.37
C THR A 256 -12.44 -7.08 15.88
N PHE A 257 -12.08 -8.34 16.15
CA PHE A 257 -12.97 -9.41 16.63
C PHE A 257 -12.83 -9.72 18.13
N GLY A 258 -12.16 -8.85 18.91
CA GLY A 258 -12.07 -8.98 20.37
C GLY A 258 -11.05 -10.00 20.88
N PHE A 259 -10.15 -10.48 20.03
CA PHE A 259 -9.01 -11.31 20.46
C PHE A 259 -8.01 -10.49 21.29
N PRO A 260 -7.23 -11.14 22.18
CA PRO A 260 -6.20 -10.46 22.97
C PRO A 260 -5.22 -9.69 22.10
N THR A 261 -4.84 -8.49 22.56
CA THR A 261 -3.77 -7.70 21.93
C THR A 261 -2.45 -8.45 22.04
N VAL A 262 -1.74 -8.58 20.92
CA VAL A 262 -0.37 -9.15 20.89
C VAL A 262 0.65 -8.07 20.58
N THR A 263 1.85 -8.20 21.14
CA THR A 263 2.99 -7.33 20.81
C THR A 263 3.94 -8.12 19.93
N LEU A 264 4.28 -7.57 18.77
CA LEU A 264 5.19 -8.14 17.79
C LEU A 264 6.40 -7.23 17.62
N ASN A 265 7.51 -7.82 17.19
CA ASN A 265 8.74 -7.10 16.87
C ASN A 265 9.06 -7.28 15.39
N ALA A 266 9.57 -6.23 14.75
CA ALA A 266 10.09 -6.28 13.39
C ALA A 266 11.48 -5.66 13.36
N SER A 267 12.44 -6.41 12.81
CA SER A 267 13.79 -5.92 12.57
C SER A 267 14.30 -6.39 11.21
N GLY A 268 15.17 -5.59 10.59
CA GLY A 268 15.75 -5.93 9.29
C GLY A 268 16.21 -4.70 8.51
N HIS A 269 16.46 -4.93 7.22
CA HIS A 269 16.93 -3.90 6.30
C HIS A 269 16.43 -4.14 4.88
N LYS A 270 16.37 -3.08 4.08
CA LYS A 270 16.10 -3.10 2.65
C LYS A 270 17.01 -2.10 1.95
N TYR A 271 17.89 -2.60 1.10
CA TYR A 271 18.82 -1.82 0.29
C TYR A 271 18.55 -2.09 -1.19
N CYS A 272 18.28 -1.06 -1.97
CA CYS A 272 17.98 -1.23 -3.39
C CYS A 272 18.31 0.00 -4.22
N TYR A 273 18.60 -0.21 -5.50
CA TYR A 273 18.47 0.81 -6.54
C TYR A 273 17.02 0.80 -7.05
N CYS A 274 16.18 1.61 -6.44
CA CYS A 274 14.71 1.53 -6.51
C CYS A 274 14.08 2.93 -6.40
N ASN A 275 12.83 3.08 -6.79
CA ASN A 275 12.01 4.27 -6.59
C ASN A 275 11.69 4.46 -5.10
N SER A 276 11.49 3.36 -4.37
CA SER A 276 11.08 3.34 -2.97
C SER A 276 11.66 2.10 -2.27
N ALA A 277 12.49 2.29 -1.26
CA ALA A 277 12.81 1.23 -0.31
C ALA A 277 11.65 1.15 0.69
N ASN A 278 10.56 0.48 0.29
CA ASN A 278 9.36 0.26 1.10
C ASN A 278 9.42 -1.09 1.82
N LYS A 279 9.09 -1.11 3.11
CA LYS A 279 8.89 -2.34 3.88
C LYS A 279 7.62 -2.25 4.72
N VAL A 280 6.69 -3.17 4.45
CA VAL A 280 5.55 -3.48 5.31
C VAL A 280 6.02 -4.52 6.34
N TYR A 281 5.84 -4.23 7.62
CA TYR A 281 6.19 -5.13 8.72
C TYR A 281 5.11 -6.17 8.97
N ASP A 282 3.87 -5.72 8.91
CA ASP A 282 2.67 -6.54 9.07
C ASP A 282 1.50 -5.85 8.36
N TRP A 283 0.56 -6.65 7.90
CA TRP A 283 -0.61 -6.21 7.17
C TRP A 283 -1.74 -7.23 7.29
N SER A 284 -2.97 -6.76 7.16
CA SER A 284 -4.12 -7.64 7.10
C SER A 284 -5.16 -7.12 6.12
N VAL A 285 -5.83 -8.07 5.47
CA VAL A 285 -7.00 -7.83 4.64
C VAL A 285 -8.14 -8.68 5.14
N GLY A 286 -9.36 -8.18 4.95
CA GLY A 286 -10.54 -8.92 5.33
C GLY A 286 -11.79 -8.37 4.66
N PHE A 287 -12.81 -9.20 4.65
CA PHE A 287 -14.12 -8.86 4.15
C PHE A 287 -15.18 -9.26 5.19
N PRO A 288 -16.10 -8.35 5.59
CA PRO A 288 -16.18 -6.95 5.16
C PRO A 288 -15.07 -6.06 5.78
N ILE A 289 -14.36 -6.56 6.79
CA ILE A 289 -13.44 -5.78 7.61
C ILE A 289 -12.12 -6.55 7.82
N ALA A 290 -11.00 -5.82 7.75
CA ALA A 290 -9.66 -6.30 8.07
C ALA A 290 -9.56 -6.71 9.55
N PRO A 291 -8.98 -7.87 9.86
CA PRO A 291 -9.01 -8.43 11.20
C PRO A 291 -8.14 -7.67 12.20
N ASN A 292 -7.14 -6.91 11.74
CA ASN A 292 -6.10 -6.35 12.59
C ASN A 292 -5.95 -4.83 12.42
N ILE A 293 -5.62 -4.16 13.52
CA ILE A 293 -5.19 -2.77 13.56
C ILE A 293 -3.80 -2.72 14.21
N TYR A 294 -2.89 -2.00 13.59
CA TYR A 294 -1.49 -1.92 14.02
C TYR A 294 -1.19 -0.59 14.69
N VAL A 295 -0.56 -0.63 15.86
CA VAL A 295 -0.16 0.56 16.63
C VAL A 295 1.32 0.44 17.00
N PRO A 296 2.21 1.33 16.53
CA PRO A 296 3.61 1.30 16.93
C PRO A 296 3.74 1.51 18.46
N GLN A 297 4.77 0.92 19.07
CA GLN A 297 5.06 1.09 20.50
C GLN A 297 6.38 1.80 20.74
N GLU A 298 7.49 1.24 20.24
CA GLU A 298 8.83 1.79 20.41
C GLU A 298 9.75 1.29 19.29
N GLY A 299 10.92 1.92 19.18
CA GLY A 299 11.96 1.56 18.23
C GLY A 299 12.24 2.66 17.21
N GLN A 300 12.93 2.30 16.14
CA GLN A 300 13.41 3.26 15.16
C GLN A 300 13.45 2.69 13.74
N THR A 301 13.43 3.61 12.79
CA THR A 301 13.75 3.35 11.39
C THR A 301 14.82 4.32 10.96
N LYS A 302 15.84 3.80 10.29
CA LYS A 302 16.95 4.60 9.78
C LYS A 302 16.89 4.60 8.26
N HIS A 303 17.05 5.79 7.69
CA HIS A 303 16.80 6.03 6.27
C HIS A 303 18.04 6.68 5.67
N TRP A 304 18.46 6.19 4.52
CA TRP A 304 19.52 6.80 3.74
C TRP A 304 19.16 6.80 2.27
N ALA A 305 19.63 7.80 1.57
CA ALA A 305 19.59 7.82 0.13
C ALA A 305 20.87 8.43 -0.43
N HIS A 306 21.30 7.90 -1.56
CA HIS A 306 22.41 8.44 -2.34
C HIS A 306 21.87 9.17 -3.57
N TRP A 307 22.51 10.24 -3.99
CA TRP A 307 22.22 10.97 -5.22
C TRP A 307 23.52 11.47 -5.85
N TYR A 308 23.91 10.84 -6.96
CA TYR A 308 25.26 10.93 -7.53
C TYR A 308 25.68 12.32 -8.02
N SER A 309 24.73 13.21 -8.33
CA SER A 309 25.02 14.49 -9.01
C SER A 309 25.02 15.71 -8.08
N THR A 310 25.06 15.53 -6.76
CA THR A 310 25.01 16.64 -5.79
C THR A 310 26.06 16.51 -4.69
N THR A 311 26.29 17.59 -3.94
CA THR A 311 27.08 17.58 -2.70
C THR A 311 26.25 18.25 -1.59
N PRO A 312 25.96 17.56 -0.46
CA PRO A 312 26.28 16.16 -0.20
C PRO A 312 25.57 15.22 -1.20
N ASN A 313 26.24 14.12 -1.54
CA ASN A 313 25.68 13.07 -2.39
C ASN A 313 24.94 12.01 -1.57
N THR A 314 25.03 12.05 -0.24
CA THR A 314 24.34 11.12 0.66
C THR A 314 23.67 11.90 1.76
N VAL A 315 22.42 11.58 2.04
CA VAL A 315 21.66 12.14 3.17
C VAL A 315 21.06 11.01 3.98
N SER A 316 20.79 11.28 5.25
CA SER A 316 20.23 10.29 6.16
C SER A 316 19.39 10.93 7.26
N THR A 317 18.48 10.15 7.84
CA THR A 317 17.71 10.52 9.04
C THR A 317 17.28 9.25 9.77
N THR A 318 17.11 9.36 11.07
CA THR A 318 16.46 8.34 11.89
C THR A 318 15.10 8.87 12.33
N LEU A 319 14.08 8.04 12.25
CA LEU A 319 12.76 8.26 12.81
C LEU A 319 12.59 7.33 14.02
N ILE A 320 11.98 7.84 15.08
CA ILE A 320 11.76 7.11 16.34
C ILE A 320 10.25 7.07 16.58
N TYR A 321 9.75 5.90 16.98
CA TYR A 321 8.34 5.70 17.34
C TYR A 321 8.00 6.19 18.75
#